data_AF-A0A0B7AYE5-F1
#
_entry.id   AF-A0A0B7AYE5-F1
#
_cell.length_a   1.000
_cell.length_b   1.000
_cell.length_c   1.000
_cell.angle_alpha   90.00
_cell.angle_beta   90.00
_cell.angle_gamma   90.00
#
_symmetry.space_group_name_H-M   'P 1'
#
loop_
_entity.id
_entity.type
_entity.pdbx_description
1 polymer ?
#
loop_
_entity_poly.entity_id
_entity_poly.type
_entity_poly.pdbx_seq_one_letter_code
_entity_poly.pdbx_strand_id
1 'polypeptide(L)'
;MLLAASKKYRWQDVAKAYLNECWRRDVMWYLKDDPELGKIDNSQEYRLENTFKHTRVSRNLLAFQVVFLDIALPANMTHNQIIQRYDENWGFPTKSMITLMKAECHKINNEINTYADWYRILGLQLPTDDEIYKSLVDAVMYAKTNRAYHRR
;
A
#
# COMPACT_ATOMS: atom_id res chain seq x y z
N MET A 1 -12.68 2.91 2.81
CA MET A 1 -12.23 2.35 1.52
C MET A 1 -13.41 1.64 0.86
N LEU A 2 -13.82 2.10 -0.33
CA LEU A 2 -15.03 1.61 -1.01
C LEU A 2 -14.97 0.12 -1.42
N LEU A 3 -13.76 -0.45 -1.49
CA LEU A 3 -13.55 -1.87 -1.82
C LEU A 3 -14.20 -2.81 -0.80
N ALA A 4 -14.35 -2.39 0.46
CA ALA A 4 -15.02 -3.17 1.50
C ALA A 4 -16.52 -3.43 1.21
N ALA A 5 -17.14 -2.61 0.35
CA ALA A 5 -18.53 -2.77 -0.06
C ALA A 5 -18.68 -3.52 -1.40
N SER A 6 -17.57 -3.88 -2.05
CA SER A 6 -17.59 -4.55 -3.34
C SER A 6 -17.94 -6.03 -3.19
N LYS A 7 -18.90 -6.51 -3.97
CA LYS A 7 -19.21 -7.94 -4.09
C LYS A 7 -18.32 -8.66 -5.11
N LYS A 8 -17.72 -7.90 -6.02
CA LYS A 8 -17.02 -8.42 -7.21
C LYS A 8 -15.50 -8.37 -7.09
N TYR A 9 -14.98 -7.30 -6.50
CA TYR A 9 -13.56 -7.00 -6.49
C TYR A 9 -13.00 -7.07 -5.07
N ARG A 10 -11.80 -7.62 -4.95
CA ARG A 10 -10.97 -7.67 -3.73
C ARG A 10 -9.68 -6.87 -3.92
N TRP A 11 -8.90 -6.79 -2.86
CA TRP A 11 -7.62 -6.08 -2.88
C TRP A 11 -6.72 -6.55 -4.03
N GLN A 12 -6.63 -7.87 -4.23
CA GLN A 12 -5.80 -8.49 -5.26
C GLN A 12 -6.18 -8.02 -6.68
N ASP A 13 -7.46 -7.75 -6.95
CA ASP A 13 -7.94 -7.31 -8.27
C ASP A 13 -7.52 -5.87 -8.61
N VAL A 14 -7.35 -5.03 -7.58
CA VAL A 14 -7.06 -3.59 -7.75
C VAL A 14 -5.63 -3.22 -7.37
N ALA A 15 -4.91 -4.12 -6.69
CA ALA A 15 -3.59 -3.86 -6.12
C ALA A 15 -2.60 -3.30 -7.14
N LYS A 16 -2.50 -3.91 -8.32
CA LYS A 16 -1.58 -3.47 -9.38
C LYS A 16 -1.88 -2.05 -9.84
N ALA A 17 -3.15 -1.74 -10.11
CA ALA A 17 -3.56 -0.41 -10.54
C ALA A 17 -3.33 0.64 -9.44
N TYR A 18 -3.66 0.28 -8.18
CA TYR A 18 -3.42 1.14 -7.03
C TYR A 18 -1.94 1.43 -6.82
N LEU A 19 -1.08 0.41 -6.82
CA LEU A 19 0.36 0.57 -6.62
C LEU A 19 0.99 1.46 -7.69
N ASN A 20 0.65 1.24 -8.97
CA ASN A 20 1.13 2.10 -10.05
C ASN A 20 0.78 3.58 -9.84
N GLU A 21 -0.43 3.87 -9.39
CA GLU A 21 -0.85 5.24 -9.06
C GLU A 21 -0.17 5.75 -7.78
N CYS A 22 0.00 4.90 -6.77
CA CYS A 22 0.69 5.22 -5.52
C CYS A 22 2.12 5.67 -5.79
N TRP A 23 2.88 4.90 -6.59
CA TRP A 23 4.25 5.23 -6.96
C TRP A 23 4.35 6.61 -7.62
N ARG A 24 3.42 6.92 -8.53
CA ARG A 24 3.39 8.20 -9.23
C ARG A 24 3.05 9.36 -8.29
N ARG A 25 2.06 9.20 -7.42
CA ARG A 25 1.69 10.26 -6.47
C ARG A 25 2.79 10.55 -5.45
N ASP A 26 3.48 9.50 -5.01
CA ASP A 26 4.53 9.61 -4.01
C ASP A 26 5.76 10.39 -4.51
N VAL A 27 5.95 10.49 -5.84
CA VAL A 27 7.03 11.29 -6.46
C VAL A 27 7.10 12.69 -5.88
N MET A 28 5.98 13.39 -5.78
CA MET A 28 5.95 14.75 -5.24
C MET A 28 6.49 14.83 -3.81
N TRP A 29 6.19 13.82 -3.00
CA TRP A 29 6.53 13.81 -1.58
C TRP A 29 8.01 13.49 -1.37
N TYR A 30 8.52 12.43 -1.99
CA TYR A 30 9.92 12.08 -1.79
C TYR A 30 10.88 13.02 -2.52
N LEU A 31 10.49 13.66 -3.64
CA LEU A 31 11.34 14.66 -4.30
C LEU A 31 11.43 15.97 -3.51
N LYS A 32 10.42 16.27 -2.69
CA LYS A 32 10.45 17.43 -1.80
C LYS A 32 11.51 17.25 -0.70
N ASP A 33 11.63 16.03 -0.18
CA ASP A 33 12.55 15.70 0.91
C ASP A 33 13.95 15.31 0.41
N ASP A 34 14.04 14.66 -0.75
CA ASP A 34 15.28 14.27 -1.43
C ASP A 34 15.19 14.53 -2.96
N PRO A 35 15.62 15.73 -3.41
CA PRO A 35 15.62 16.08 -4.83
C PRO A 35 16.51 15.19 -5.70
N GLU A 36 17.51 14.51 -5.13
CA GLU A 36 18.42 13.64 -5.88
C GLU A 36 17.67 12.45 -6.47
N LEU A 37 16.59 11.97 -5.83
CA LEU A 37 15.69 10.94 -6.39
C LEU A 37 15.04 11.34 -7.72
N GLY A 38 15.12 12.61 -8.11
CA GLY A 38 14.68 13.12 -9.41
C GLY A 38 15.65 12.79 -10.55
N LYS A 39 16.89 12.42 -10.27
CA LYS A 39 17.91 12.02 -11.25
C LYS A 39 17.72 10.56 -11.63
N ILE A 40 17.59 10.28 -12.93
CA ILE A 40 17.22 8.93 -13.42
C ILE A 40 18.39 7.94 -13.32
N ASP A 41 19.61 8.46 -13.26
CA ASP A 41 20.90 7.78 -13.27
C ASP A 41 21.43 7.41 -11.87
N ASN A 42 20.64 7.60 -10.82
CA ASN A 42 21.01 7.12 -9.48
C ASN A 42 21.21 5.60 -9.46
N SER A 43 22.09 5.12 -8.56
CA SER A 43 22.23 3.69 -8.33
C SER A 43 20.90 3.08 -7.86
N GLN A 44 20.70 1.80 -8.20
CA GLN A 44 19.52 1.05 -7.79
C GLN A 44 19.36 1.04 -6.27
N GLU A 45 20.45 0.76 -5.56
CA GLU A 45 20.50 0.77 -4.10
C GLU A 45 20.04 2.10 -3.51
N TYR A 46 20.61 3.23 -3.98
CA TYR A 46 20.23 4.56 -3.52
C TYR A 46 18.74 4.83 -3.73
N ARG A 47 18.22 4.50 -4.92
CA ARG A 47 16.82 4.76 -5.25
C ARG A 47 15.88 3.91 -4.39
N LEU A 48 16.15 2.61 -4.24
CA LEU A 48 15.32 1.71 -3.45
C LEU A 48 15.30 2.14 -1.99
N GLU A 49 16.46 2.36 -1.39
CA GLU A 49 16.59 2.72 0.03
C GLU A 49 15.93 4.08 0.33
N ASN A 50 16.29 5.13 -0.42
CA ASN A 50 15.80 6.47 -0.10
C ASN A 50 14.32 6.62 -0.44
N THR A 51 13.82 6.03 -1.54
CA THR A 51 12.38 6.02 -1.80
C THR A 51 11.63 5.26 -0.71
N PHE A 52 12.18 4.14 -0.23
CA PHE A 52 11.58 3.41 0.89
C PHE A 52 11.57 4.28 2.16
N LYS A 53 12.66 4.97 2.49
CA LYS A 53 12.69 5.86 3.64
C LYS A 53 11.64 6.97 3.56
N HIS A 54 11.54 7.66 2.43
CA HIS A 54 10.67 8.83 2.27
C HIS A 54 9.18 8.49 2.09
N THR A 55 8.84 7.29 1.61
CA THR A 55 7.44 6.87 1.43
C THR A 55 6.88 6.04 2.59
N ARG A 56 7.51 6.06 3.77
CA ARG A 56 7.07 5.28 4.95
C ARG A 56 5.60 5.52 5.30
N VAL A 57 5.16 6.78 5.30
CA VAL A 57 3.78 7.13 5.69
C VAL A 57 2.76 6.56 4.69
N SER A 58 2.95 6.76 3.38
CA SER A 58 2.03 6.25 2.36
C SER A 58 1.99 4.72 2.37
N ARG A 59 3.15 4.06 2.50
CA ARG A 59 3.24 2.60 2.61
C ARG A 59 2.54 2.04 3.85
N ASN A 60 2.71 2.68 5.01
CA ASN A 60 2.05 2.25 6.25
C ASN A 60 0.53 2.41 6.16
N LEU A 61 0.06 3.52 5.55
CA LEU A 61 -1.38 3.72 5.31
C LEU A 61 -1.96 2.65 4.38
N LEU A 62 -1.24 2.27 3.32
CA LEU A 62 -1.68 1.19 2.44
C LEU A 62 -1.71 -0.15 3.18
N ALA A 63 -0.64 -0.50 3.89
CA ALA A 63 -0.55 -1.73 4.67
C ALA A 63 -1.71 -1.85 5.67
N PHE A 64 -2.01 -0.75 6.39
CA PHE A 64 -3.15 -0.68 7.29
C PHE A 64 -4.48 -0.93 6.55
N GLN A 65 -4.66 -0.34 5.36
CA GLN A 65 -5.88 -0.53 4.59
C GLN A 65 -6.06 -1.99 4.12
N VAL A 66 -4.99 -2.64 3.66
CA VAL A 66 -5.04 -4.05 3.26
C VAL A 66 -5.38 -4.94 4.45
N VAL A 67 -4.67 -4.78 5.57
CA VAL A 67 -4.98 -5.51 6.81
C VAL A 67 -6.43 -5.28 7.26
N PHE A 68 -6.90 -4.03 7.18
CA PHE A 68 -8.30 -3.73 7.50
C PHE A 68 -9.26 -4.53 6.64
N LEU A 69 -9.01 -4.64 5.33
CA LEU A 69 -9.84 -5.45 4.44
C LEU A 69 -9.79 -6.93 4.78
N ASP A 70 -8.62 -7.48 5.12
CA ASP A 70 -8.52 -8.89 5.47
C ASP A 70 -9.29 -9.22 6.75
N ILE A 71 -9.35 -8.29 7.71
CA ILE A 71 -10.13 -8.44 8.95
C ILE A 71 -11.63 -8.20 8.71
N ALA A 72 -11.97 -7.18 7.93
CA ALA A 72 -13.35 -6.77 7.66
C ALA A 72 -14.06 -7.69 6.65
N LEU A 73 -13.33 -8.18 5.65
CA LEU A 73 -13.78 -9.05 4.55
C LEU A 73 -12.88 -10.30 4.40
N PRO A 74 -12.83 -11.16 5.42
CA PRO A 74 -11.92 -12.31 5.39
C PRO A 74 -12.28 -13.28 4.25
N ALA A 75 -11.27 -13.82 3.59
CA ALA A 75 -11.43 -14.65 2.39
C ALA A 75 -12.17 -15.97 2.63
N ASN A 76 -12.19 -16.45 3.88
CA ASN A 76 -12.87 -17.67 4.29
C ASN A 76 -14.35 -17.47 4.66
N MET A 77 -14.90 -16.25 4.54
CA MET A 77 -16.31 -15.97 4.77
C MET A 77 -17.02 -15.51 3.50
N THR A 78 -18.25 -15.97 3.33
CA THR A 78 -19.16 -15.44 2.31
C THR A 78 -19.62 -14.04 2.68
N HIS A 79 -20.02 -13.25 1.69
CA HIS A 79 -20.52 -11.89 1.92
C HIS A 79 -21.75 -11.87 2.86
N ASN A 80 -22.64 -12.87 2.76
CA ASN A 80 -23.80 -12.99 3.65
C ASN A 80 -23.39 -13.24 5.10
N GLN A 81 -22.39 -14.10 5.35
CA GLN A 81 -21.86 -14.32 6.70
C GLN A 81 -21.19 -13.05 7.26
N ILE A 82 -20.54 -12.26 6.40
CA ILE A 82 -19.94 -10.99 6.81
C ILE A 82 -21.02 -9.99 7.19
N ILE A 83 -22.07 -9.83 6.38
CA ILE A 83 -23.22 -8.97 6.69
C ILE A 83 -23.85 -9.41 8.02
N GLN A 84 -24.15 -10.70 8.16
CA GLN A 84 -24.73 -11.25 9.38
C GLN A 84 -23.87 -10.94 10.61
N ARG A 85 -22.55 -11.11 10.53
CA ARG A 85 -21.62 -10.74 11.62
C ARG A 85 -21.72 -9.26 11.98
N TYR A 86 -21.81 -8.39 10.99
CA TYR A 86 -21.97 -6.96 11.25
C TYR A 86 -23.34 -6.65 11.84
N ASP A 87 -24.43 -7.25 11.35
CA ASP A 87 -25.77 -7.06 11.89
C ASP A 87 -25.86 -7.55 13.36
N GLU A 88 -25.32 -8.73 13.66
CA GLU A 88 -25.25 -9.29 15.02
C GLU A 88 -24.46 -8.41 16.00
N ASN A 89 -23.44 -7.71 15.50
CA ASN A 89 -22.62 -6.79 16.29
C ASN A 89 -22.99 -5.31 16.09
N TRP A 90 -24.13 -5.01 15.45
CA TRP A 90 -24.64 -3.65 15.22
C TRP A 90 -23.62 -2.73 14.53
N GLY A 91 -22.86 -3.29 13.60
CA GLY A 91 -21.78 -2.63 12.88
C GLY A 91 -20.46 -2.54 13.66
N PHE A 92 -20.41 -2.92 14.93
CA PHE A 92 -19.18 -2.88 15.73
C PHE A 92 -18.25 -4.07 15.43
N PRO A 93 -16.93 -3.87 15.52
CA PRO A 93 -15.98 -4.96 15.40
C PRO A 93 -16.05 -5.89 16.62
N THR A 94 -15.81 -7.18 16.39
CA THR A 94 -15.68 -8.14 17.49
C THR A 94 -14.39 -7.87 18.29
N LYS A 95 -14.32 -8.40 19.53
CA LYS A 95 -13.10 -8.33 20.35
C LYS A 95 -11.89 -8.93 19.63
N SER A 96 -12.07 -10.02 18.88
CA SER A 96 -10.99 -10.65 18.11
C SER A 96 -10.50 -9.74 16.98
N MET A 97 -11.40 -9.07 16.25
CA MET A 97 -11.03 -8.11 15.21
C MET A 97 -10.22 -6.94 15.79
N ILE A 98 -10.62 -6.41 16.95
CA ILE A 98 -9.89 -5.33 17.63
C ILE A 98 -8.49 -5.79 18.02
N THR A 99 -8.35 -6.97 18.62
CA THR A 99 -7.05 -7.52 19.04
C THR A 99 -6.14 -7.74 17.85
N LEU A 100 -6.65 -8.36 16.77
CA LEU A 100 -5.89 -8.56 15.53
C LEU A 100 -5.45 -7.23 14.94
N MET A 101 -6.37 -6.27 14.81
CA MET A 101 -6.04 -4.95 14.24
C MET A 101 -4.96 -4.23 15.05
N LYS A 102 -5.02 -4.27 16.39
CA LYS A 102 -3.98 -3.68 17.24
C LYS A 102 -2.61 -4.34 17.03
N ALA A 103 -2.57 -5.67 16.94
CA ALA A 103 -1.34 -6.41 16.70
C ALA A 103 -0.75 -6.05 15.33
N GLU A 104 -1.57 -6.02 14.27
CA GLU A 104 -1.10 -5.65 12.94
C GLU A 104 -0.67 -4.18 12.83
N CYS A 105 -1.34 -3.25 13.51
CA CYS A 105 -0.89 -1.86 13.58
C CYS A 105 0.49 -1.72 14.23
N HIS A 106 0.77 -2.53 15.26
CA HIS A 106 2.09 -2.58 15.88
C HIS A 106 3.15 -3.06 14.89
N LYS A 107 2.88 -4.15 14.16
CA LYS A 107 3.78 -4.67 13.13
C LYS A 107 4.03 -3.66 12.02
N ILE A 108 2.98 -3.02 11.51
CA ILE A 108 3.09 -2.01 10.44
C ILE A 108 4.01 -0.86 10.84
N ASN A 109 3.95 -0.43 12.10
CA ASN A 109 4.74 0.70 12.57
C ASN A 109 6.20 0.36 12.86
N ASN A 110 6.49 -0.88 13.28
CA ASN A 110 7.76 -1.25 13.87
C ASN A 110 8.56 -2.29 13.09
N GLU A 111 7.92 -3.11 12.25
CA GLU A 111 8.53 -4.30 11.65
C GLU A 111 8.72 -4.20 10.13
N ILE A 112 8.10 -3.22 9.45
CA ILE A 112 8.24 -3.00 8.00
C ILE A 112 9.54 -2.23 7.70
N ASN A 113 10.62 -2.97 7.43
CA ASN A 113 11.94 -2.39 7.15
C ASN A 113 12.39 -2.54 5.70
N THR A 114 11.78 -3.47 4.95
CA THR A 114 12.13 -3.73 3.54
C THR A 114 10.90 -3.77 2.64
N TYR A 115 11.10 -3.65 1.32
CA TYR A 115 10.02 -3.92 0.36
C TYR A 115 9.49 -5.35 0.50
N ALA A 116 10.35 -6.33 0.78
CA ALA A 116 9.92 -7.71 1.00
C ALA A 116 8.93 -7.84 2.16
N ASP A 117 9.19 -7.17 3.29
CA ASP A 117 8.27 -7.16 4.44
C ASP A 117 6.95 -6.48 4.08
N TRP A 118 7.01 -5.38 3.35
CA TRP A 118 5.83 -4.64 2.92
C TRP A 118 4.95 -5.47 1.96
N TYR A 119 5.53 -6.06 0.91
CA TYR A 119 4.79 -6.91 -0.04
C TYR A 119 4.17 -8.15 0.61
N ARG A 120 4.84 -8.71 1.64
CA ARG A 120 4.30 -9.80 2.46
C ARG A 120 2.99 -9.39 3.15
N ILE A 121 2.95 -8.19 3.76
CA ILE A 121 1.74 -7.67 4.40
C ILE A 121 0.64 -7.36 3.38
N LEU A 122 1.02 -6.90 2.18
CA LEU A 122 0.05 -6.65 1.11
C LEU A 122 -0.55 -7.94 0.53
N GLY A 123 -0.01 -9.12 0.86
CA GLY A 123 -0.44 -10.40 0.29
C GLY A 123 -0.18 -10.47 -1.22
N LEU A 124 0.89 -9.83 -1.70
CA LEU A 124 1.25 -9.77 -3.12
C LEU A 124 2.55 -10.53 -3.39
N GLN A 125 2.74 -10.96 -4.63
CA GLN A 125 4.01 -11.53 -5.06
C GLN A 125 5.11 -10.46 -4.98
N LEU A 126 6.22 -10.81 -4.35
CA LEU A 126 7.41 -9.96 -4.25
C LEU A 126 8.04 -9.80 -5.64
N PRO A 127 8.11 -8.57 -6.20
CA PRO A 127 8.86 -8.30 -7.41
C PRO A 127 10.36 -8.35 -7.13
N THR A 128 11.18 -8.46 -8.18
CA THR A 128 12.62 -8.29 -8.05
C THR A 128 12.98 -6.82 -7.81
N ASP A 129 14.15 -6.58 -7.23
CA ASP A 129 14.65 -5.22 -7.02
C ASP A 129 14.77 -4.44 -8.35
N ASP A 130 15.03 -5.13 -9.47
CA ASP A 130 15.04 -4.54 -10.82
C ASP A 130 13.64 -4.07 -11.25
N GLU A 131 12.60 -4.84 -10.96
CA GLU A 131 11.21 -4.50 -11.28
C GLU A 131 10.73 -3.31 -10.44
N ILE A 132 11.08 -3.28 -9.15
CA ILE A 132 10.78 -2.15 -8.27
C ILE A 132 11.52 -0.91 -8.75
N TYR A 133 12.83 -1.02 -8.99
CA TYR A 133 13.65 0.08 -9.50
C TYR A 133 13.08 0.68 -10.78
N LYS A 134 12.73 -0.16 -11.76
CA LYS A 134 12.10 0.27 -13.01
C LYS A 134 10.79 1.01 -12.76
N SER A 135 9.94 0.49 -11.88
CA SER A 135 8.66 1.12 -11.53
C SER A 135 8.85 2.52 -10.92
N LEU A 136 9.88 2.69 -10.07
CA LEU A 136 10.20 3.97 -9.46
C LEU A 136 10.76 4.97 -10.49
N VAL A 137 11.63 4.53 -11.39
CA VAL A 137 12.12 5.35 -12.52
C VAL A 137 10.97 5.80 -13.41
N ASP A 138 10.08 4.87 -13.80
CA ASP A 138 8.92 5.14 -14.62
C ASP A 138 7.98 6.16 -13.95
N ALA A 139 7.81 6.09 -12.63
CA ALA A 139 7.02 7.05 -11.86
C ALA A 139 7.61 8.47 -11.92
N VAL A 140 8.92 8.62 -11.76
CA VAL A 140 9.61 9.92 -11.89
C VAL A 140 9.50 10.46 -13.31
N MET A 141 9.72 9.61 -14.33
CA MET A 141 9.61 10.00 -15.73
C MET A 141 8.19 10.45 -16.09
N TYR A 142 7.18 9.76 -15.54
CA TYR A 142 5.79 10.14 -15.70
C TYR A 142 5.52 11.53 -15.11
N ALA A 143 5.99 11.80 -13.88
CA ALA A 143 5.84 13.10 -13.23
C ALA A 143 6.53 14.24 -14.00
N LYS A 144 7.74 14.00 -14.55
CA LYS A 144 8.48 14.97 -15.37
C LYS A 144 7.74 15.33 -16.66
N THR A 145 7.16 14.32 -17.31
CA THR A 145 6.44 14.49 -18.59
C THR A 145 5.09 15.15 -18.38
N ASN A 146 4.41 14.81 -17.28
CA ASN A 146 3.07 15.29 -16.98
C ASN A 146 3.13 16.40 -15.92
N ARG A 147 3.66 17.57 -16.28
CA ARG A 147 3.84 18.72 -15.37
C ARG A 147 2.56 19.20 -14.67
N ALA A 148 1.38 18.85 -15.18
CA ALA A 148 0.08 19.15 -14.57
C ALA A 148 -0.33 18.15 -13.48
N TYR A 149 0.28 16.97 -13.42
CA TYR A 149 -0.12 15.87 -12.52
C TYR A 149 0.01 16.25 -11.04
N HIS A 150 1.00 17.07 -10.68
CA HIS A 150 1.24 17.55 -9.31
C HIS A 150 0.88 19.04 -9.10
N ARG A 151 0.17 19.67 -10.05
CA ARG A 151 -0.38 21.02 -9.88
C ARG A 151 -1.76 20.92 -9.22
N ARG A 152 -1.81 20.76 -7.91
CA ARG A 152 -3.05 20.89 -7.13
C ARG A 152 -2.79 21.70 -5.88
#